data_AF-A0A534W828-F1
#
_entry.id   AF-A0A534W828-F1
#
_cell.length_a   1.000
_cell.length_b   1.000
_cell.length_c   1.000
_cell.angle_alpha   90.00
_cell.angle_beta   90.00
_cell.angle_gamma   90.00
#
_symmetry.space_group_name_H-M   'P 1'
#
loop_
_entity.id
_entity.type
_entity.pdbx_description
1 polymer ?
#
loop_
_entity_poly.entity_id
_entity_poly.type
_entity_poly.pdbx_seq_one_letter_code
_entity_poly.pdbx_strand_id
1 'polypeptide(L)'
;MPQTDPSGATSIFAPASRGTDLSVATTVHRANASRAAARRAASANNSASLRGPPGAAAPLASITTPPRRAAPIPRGESTSPSERWFGAAGRTSFLRQLRGSGYAAPVPTPLAVVCDFDGTATLLDIGDEISKHFGGVEHWEAETARFRRGELDTRGIIEAIYNKILASEEEVRAFAAATARLRPGFSDLVAACRARGAPFFLASGGLRQYIEAVLAANLSPELRAHVRIVANEGLFGPGGLKVRFPTEDAARELGCTACGSCKRVAVAEARKAGARHVIGAGDGFADRCLARSADSIWARDGSYLHRWCVENRVAHTPFISLDGVAHAVAAFPA
;
A
#
# COMPACT_ATOMS: atom_id res chain seq x y z
N MET A 1 -15.48 7.08 32.00
CA MET A 1 -15.58 5.60 32.03
C MET A 1 -15.18 5.08 30.66
N PRO A 2 -14.07 4.34 30.51
CA PRO A 2 -13.69 3.81 29.20
C PRO A 2 -14.51 2.55 28.92
N GLN A 3 -15.18 2.50 27.76
CA GLN A 3 -15.76 1.27 27.25
C GLN A 3 -14.64 0.39 26.70
N THR A 4 -14.34 -0.69 27.43
CA THR A 4 -13.55 -1.81 26.93
C THR A 4 -14.42 -2.61 25.98
N ASP A 5 -14.03 -2.69 24.70
CA ASP A 5 -14.57 -3.68 23.76
C ASP A 5 -14.04 -5.07 24.17
N PRO A 6 -14.91 -6.01 24.61
CA PRO A 6 -14.49 -7.32 25.08
C PRO A 6 -14.16 -8.32 23.94
N SER A 7 -14.27 -7.91 22.67
CA SER A 7 -14.22 -8.85 21.53
C SER A 7 -12.81 -9.22 21.05
N GLY A 8 -11.75 -8.54 21.51
CA GLY A 8 -10.42 -8.70 20.92
C GLY A 8 -10.33 -8.25 19.44
N ALA A 9 -11.40 -7.67 18.89
CA ALA A 9 -11.41 -7.11 17.55
C ALA A 9 -10.40 -5.96 17.49
N THR A 10 -9.48 -6.04 16.53
CA THR A 10 -8.58 -4.93 16.25
C THR A 10 -9.42 -3.84 15.62
N SER A 11 -9.57 -2.67 16.26
CA SER A 11 -10.25 -1.53 15.63
C SER A 11 -9.71 -1.33 14.22
N ILE A 12 -10.61 -1.49 13.25
CA ILE A 12 -10.34 -1.56 11.80
C ILE A 12 -10.12 -0.16 11.21
N PHE A 13 -10.57 0.88 11.93
CA PHE A 13 -10.59 2.25 11.45
C PHE A 13 -9.48 3.09 12.09
N ALA A 14 -8.92 4.02 11.31
CA ALA A 14 -8.11 5.11 11.85
C ALA A 14 -8.92 5.81 12.95
N PRO A 15 -8.39 5.97 14.18
CA PRO A 15 -9.06 6.82 15.14
C PRO A 15 -9.18 8.20 14.52
N ALA A 16 -10.38 8.77 14.55
CA ALA A 16 -10.59 10.15 14.14
C ALA A 16 -9.62 11.01 14.95
N SER A 17 -8.65 11.64 14.28
CA SER A 17 -7.72 12.55 14.94
C SER A 17 -8.52 13.66 15.60
N ARG A 18 -8.51 13.72 16.94
CA ARG A 18 -8.94 14.93 17.64
C ARG A 18 -7.93 16.00 17.24
N GLY A 19 -8.41 16.96 16.44
CA GLY A 19 -7.57 17.83 15.64
C GLY A 19 -6.48 18.55 16.44
N THR A 20 -5.23 18.31 16.05
CA THR A 20 -4.10 19.26 16.06
C THR A 20 -2.96 18.61 15.28
N ASP A 21 -2.98 18.72 13.95
CA ASP A 21 -1.76 18.55 13.14
C ASP A 21 -1.34 19.94 12.67
N LEU A 22 -0.27 20.45 13.29
CA LEU A 22 0.48 21.59 12.78
C LEU A 22 1.25 21.11 11.55
N SER A 23 0.81 21.57 10.39
CA SER A 23 1.52 21.42 9.12
C SER A 23 2.92 22.03 9.25
N VAL A 24 3.97 21.20 9.17
CA VAL A 24 5.32 21.68 8.87
C VAL A 24 5.35 21.96 7.37
N ALA A 25 5.13 23.22 7.01
CA ALA A 25 5.28 23.70 5.65
C ALA A 25 6.77 23.77 5.29
N THR A 26 7.23 22.88 4.41
CA THR A 26 8.55 22.97 3.79
C THR A 26 8.56 24.18 2.85
N THR A 27 9.27 25.24 3.25
CA THR A 27 9.46 26.44 2.43
C THR A 27 10.46 26.14 1.31
N VAL A 28 10.01 26.13 0.06
CA VAL A 28 10.91 26.11 -1.11
C VAL A 28 11.38 27.54 -1.36
N HIS A 29 12.67 27.81 -1.09
CA HIS A 29 13.31 29.06 -1.50
C HIS A 29 13.36 29.15 -3.03
N ARG A 30 12.56 30.05 -3.62
CA ARG A 30 12.79 30.57 -4.98
C ARG A 30 13.80 31.71 -4.89
N ALA A 31 14.93 31.55 -5.57
CA ALA A 31 15.89 32.62 -5.81
C ALA A 31 15.39 33.56 -6.93
N ASN A 32 15.63 34.85 -6.73
CA ASN A 32 15.26 35.98 -7.58
C ASN A 32 15.93 35.95 -8.96
N ALA A 33 15.19 36.39 -9.99
CA ALA A 33 15.75 37.16 -11.09
C ALA A 33 14.75 38.24 -11.54
N SER A 34 15.19 39.48 -11.46
CA SER A 34 14.49 40.73 -11.76
C SER A 34 14.66 41.18 -13.21
N ARG A 35 13.61 41.77 -13.80
CA ARG A 35 13.56 43.04 -14.61
C ARG A 35 12.18 43.14 -15.31
N ALA A 36 11.36 44.13 -14.95
CA ALA A 36 11.09 45.37 -15.72
C ALA A 36 10.41 45.11 -17.10
N ALA A 37 9.31 45.72 -17.55
CA ALA A 37 8.58 46.92 -17.16
C ALA A 37 7.18 46.94 -17.83
N ALA A 38 6.20 47.50 -17.11
CA ALA A 38 5.30 48.57 -17.56
C ALA A 38 4.24 48.40 -18.69
N ARG A 39 2.98 48.61 -18.24
CA ARG A 39 1.92 49.49 -18.78
C ARG A 39 0.90 48.95 -19.81
N ARG A 40 -0.37 49.11 -19.38
CA ARG A 40 -1.60 49.52 -20.13
C ARG A 40 -2.16 48.45 -21.10
N ALA A 41 -3.47 48.30 -21.34
CA ALA A 41 -4.67 49.05 -21.00
C ALA A 41 -5.89 48.09 -21.06
N ALA A 42 -6.99 48.53 -20.47
CA ALA A 42 -8.33 48.01 -20.66
C ALA A 42 -8.77 47.99 -22.13
N SER A 43 -9.62 47.03 -22.52
CA SER A 43 -10.78 47.30 -23.36
C SER A 43 -11.86 46.24 -23.15
N ALA A 44 -13.04 46.73 -22.79
CA ALA A 44 -14.32 46.04 -22.93
C ALA A 44 -14.86 46.19 -24.36
N ASN A 45 -16.07 45.66 -24.57
CA ASN A 45 -16.91 45.56 -25.78
C ASN A 45 -16.69 44.24 -26.58
N ASN A 46 -17.72 43.54 -27.04
CA ASN A 46 -19.09 43.96 -27.30
C ASN A 46 -20.07 42.78 -27.28
N SER A 47 -21.30 43.10 -26.91
CA SER A 47 -22.55 42.36 -27.02
C SER A 47 -22.95 41.96 -28.45
N ALA A 48 -23.74 40.89 -28.60
CA ALA A 48 -25.03 40.93 -29.31
C ALA A 48 -25.80 39.60 -29.20
N SER A 49 -27.05 39.70 -28.75
CA SER A 49 -28.12 38.70 -28.81
C SER A 49 -28.64 38.48 -30.24
N LEU A 50 -29.43 37.41 -30.48
CA LEU A 50 -30.84 37.49 -30.94
C LEU A 50 -31.46 36.07 -31.14
N ARG A 51 -32.55 35.80 -30.37
CA ARG A 51 -33.90 35.23 -30.72
C ARG A 51 -33.97 34.28 -31.95
N GLY A 52 -34.44 33.02 -31.96
CA GLY A 52 -35.68 32.36 -31.45
C GLY A 52 -36.80 32.32 -32.53
N PRO A 53 -37.87 31.49 -32.46
CA PRO A 53 -38.06 30.01 -32.52
C PRO A 53 -39.18 29.66 -33.60
N PRO A 54 -40.21 28.76 -33.47
CA PRO A 54 -40.44 27.44 -32.82
C PRO A 54 -41.16 26.36 -33.75
N GLY A 55 -41.47 25.16 -33.22
CA GLY A 55 -42.54 24.23 -33.74
C GLY A 55 -42.51 22.81 -33.10
N ALA A 56 -43.36 22.51 -32.09
CA ALA A 56 -44.62 21.72 -32.11
C ALA A 56 -44.49 20.27 -32.67
N ALA A 57 -44.55 19.16 -31.90
CA ALA A 57 -45.62 18.48 -31.11
C ALA A 57 -46.31 17.28 -31.84
N ALA A 58 -46.04 16.04 -31.34
CA ALA A 58 -46.81 14.76 -31.19
C ALA A 58 -47.96 14.32 -32.17
N PRO A 59 -48.49 13.04 -32.22
CA PRO A 59 -48.44 11.94 -31.22
C PRO A 59 -48.37 10.44 -31.70
N LEU A 60 -48.22 9.56 -30.69
CA LEU A 60 -48.60 8.14 -30.45
C LEU A 60 -49.17 7.20 -31.55
N ALA A 61 -48.68 5.94 -31.54
CA ALA A 61 -49.54 4.74 -31.62
C ALA A 61 -48.87 3.49 -31.01
N SER A 62 -49.61 2.80 -30.16
CA SER A 62 -49.33 1.55 -29.44
C SER A 62 -49.67 0.32 -30.28
N ILE A 63 -48.82 -0.71 -30.27
CA ILE A 63 -49.20 -2.08 -30.68
C ILE A 63 -48.69 -3.09 -29.65
N THR A 64 -49.64 -3.78 -29.02
CA THR A 64 -49.48 -4.93 -28.12
C THR A 64 -49.72 -6.24 -28.88
N THR A 65 -48.88 -7.26 -28.70
CA THR A 65 -49.18 -8.70 -28.94
C THR A 65 -48.12 -9.61 -28.27
N PRO A 66 -48.35 -10.92 -28.04
CA PRO A 66 -48.19 -11.62 -26.75
C PRO A 66 -46.96 -12.58 -26.73
N PRO A 67 -46.67 -13.31 -25.62
CA PRO A 67 -45.34 -13.85 -25.37
C PRO A 67 -45.08 -15.16 -26.15
N ARG A 68 -43.92 -15.26 -26.79
CA ARG A 68 -43.42 -16.52 -27.34
C ARG A 68 -42.53 -17.24 -26.33
N ARG A 69 -42.83 -18.52 -26.14
CA ARG A 69 -42.12 -19.51 -25.31
C ARG A 69 -40.62 -19.56 -25.63
N ALA A 70 -39.82 -19.63 -24.56
CA ALA A 70 -38.38 -19.79 -24.58
C ALA A 70 -37.94 -21.13 -25.20
N ALA A 71 -36.90 -21.07 -26.04
CA ALA A 71 -36.12 -22.23 -26.46
C ALA A 71 -34.95 -22.46 -25.45
N PRO A 72 -34.45 -23.70 -25.28
CA PRO A 72 -33.48 -24.01 -24.25
C PRO A 72 -32.09 -23.46 -24.57
N ILE A 73 -31.48 -22.80 -23.59
CA ILE A 73 -30.10 -22.32 -23.60
C ILE A 73 -29.15 -23.51 -23.37
N PRO A 74 -28.12 -23.73 -24.20
CA PRO A 74 -27.10 -24.74 -23.91
C PRO A 74 -26.30 -24.33 -22.68
N ARG A 75 -26.07 -25.28 -21.76
CA ARG A 75 -25.26 -25.07 -20.55
C ARG A 75 -23.81 -24.74 -20.93
N GLY A 76 -23.51 -23.45 -21.00
CA GLY A 76 -22.15 -22.92 -20.97
C GLY A 76 -21.75 -22.61 -19.53
N GLU A 77 -20.55 -23.04 -19.15
CA GLU A 77 -19.94 -22.82 -17.84
C GLU A 77 -20.06 -21.34 -17.41
N SER A 78 -20.60 -21.11 -16.21
CA SER A 78 -20.69 -19.78 -15.61
C SER A 78 -19.30 -19.33 -15.18
N THR A 79 -18.66 -18.53 -16.02
CA THR A 79 -17.49 -17.76 -15.61
C THR A 79 -17.93 -16.43 -15.02
N SER A 80 -17.39 -16.12 -13.84
CA SER A 80 -17.61 -14.89 -13.08
C SER A 80 -17.15 -13.64 -13.86
N PRO A 81 -17.70 -12.44 -13.61
CA PRO A 81 -17.25 -11.20 -14.27
C PRO A 81 -15.75 -10.91 -14.10
N SER A 82 -15.13 -11.47 -13.06
CA SER A 82 -13.68 -11.42 -12.83
C SER A 82 -12.87 -12.17 -13.89
N GLU A 83 -13.38 -13.24 -14.50
CA GLU A 83 -12.62 -14.04 -15.46
C GLU A 83 -12.43 -13.36 -16.83
N ARG A 84 -13.26 -12.36 -17.17
CA ARG A 84 -13.11 -11.61 -18.42
C ARG A 84 -11.94 -10.62 -18.43
N TRP A 85 -11.34 -10.35 -17.27
CA TRP A 85 -10.13 -9.53 -17.13
C TRP A 85 -8.83 -10.35 -17.11
N PHE A 86 -8.93 -11.68 -17.03
CA PHE A 86 -7.79 -12.55 -16.87
C PHE A 86 -7.46 -13.28 -18.17
N GLY A 87 -6.61 -12.67 -18.99
CA GLY A 87 -5.81 -13.43 -19.95
C GLY A 87 -4.99 -14.49 -19.21
N ALA A 88 -4.79 -15.64 -19.86
CA ALA A 88 -4.19 -16.87 -19.29
C ALA A 88 -2.74 -16.73 -18.75
N ALA A 89 -2.18 -15.52 -18.66
CA ALA A 89 -0.83 -15.24 -18.20
C ALA A 89 -0.71 -14.88 -16.69
N GLY A 90 -1.82 -14.75 -15.95
CA GLY A 90 -1.82 -14.20 -14.58
C GLY A 90 -1.79 -15.18 -13.41
N ARG A 91 -1.58 -16.48 -13.65
CA ARG A 91 -1.45 -17.50 -12.57
C ARG A 91 0.00 -17.67 -12.12
N THR A 92 0.68 -16.58 -11.79
CA THR A 92 1.87 -16.69 -10.93
C THR A 92 1.36 -16.84 -9.50
N SER A 93 1.30 -18.10 -9.06
CA SER A 93 0.90 -18.44 -7.72
C SER A 93 1.88 -17.82 -6.72
N PHE A 94 1.35 -17.01 -5.82
CA PHE A 94 2.02 -16.49 -4.61
C PHE A 94 2.86 -17.58 -3.89
N LEU A 95 2.36 -18.82 -3.88
CA LEU A 95 3.05 -19.98 -3.31
C LEU A 95 4.23 -20.51 -4.15
N ARG A 96 4.31 -20.23 -5.46
CA ARG A 96 5.42 -20.69 -6.31
C ARG A 96 6.68 -19.86 -6.11
N GLN A 97 6.58 -18.60 -5.72
CA GLN A 97 7.75 -17.79 -5.35
C GLN A 97 8.25 -18.12 -3.93
N LEU A 98 7.39 -18.64 -3.06
CA LEU A 98 7.79 -19.26 -1.79
C LEU A 98 8.37 -20.68 -1.96
N ARG A 99 8.06 -21.37 -3.07
CA ARG A 99 8.50 -22.76 -3.37
C ARG A 99 9.63 -22.88 -4.41
N GLY A 100 10.02 -21.80 -5.09
CA GLY A 100 11.12 -21.81 -6.05
C GLY A 100 12.47 -21.79 -5.32
N SER A 101 13.33 -22.76 -5.61
CA SER A 101 14.67 -22.99 -5.03
C SER A 101 15.72 -21.92 -5.40
N GLY A 102 15.31 -20.65 -5.53
CA GLY A 102 16.21 -19.53 -5.85
C GLY A 102 16.94 -18.94 -4.65
N TYR A 103 16.79 -19.54 -3.46
CA TYR A 103 17.35 -19.05 -2.21
C TYR A 103 18.21 -20.13 -1.57
N ALA A 104 19.39 -19.76 -1.06
CA ALA A 104 20.16 -20.65 -0.21
C ALA A 104 19.27 -21.11 0.96
N ALA A 105 19.33 -22.40 1.30
CA ALA A 105 18.63 -22.90 2.48
C ALA A 105 19.06 -22.06 3.69
N PRO A 106 18.11 -21.46 4.44
CA PRO A 106 18.47 -20.65 5.59
C PRO A 106 19.24 -21.51 6.58
N VAL A 107 20.36 -20.99 7.07
CA VAL A 107 21.04 -21.57 8.23
C VAL A 107 20.03 -21.54 9.38
N PRO A 108 19.78 -22.65 10.09
CA PRO A 108 18.80 -22.66 11.17
C PRO A 108 19.16 -21.60 12.20
N THR A 109 18.39 -20.52 12.23
CA THR A 109 18.50 -19.47 13.24
C THR A 109 17.12 -19.26 13.85
N PRO A 110 17.05 -19.09 15.19
CA PRO A 110 15.76 -18.84 15.84
C PRO A 110 15.20 -17.45 15.52
N LEU A 111 15.89 -16.62 14.74
CA LEU A 111 15.52 -15.23 14.50
C LEU A 111 14.95 -15.01 13.10
N ALA A 112 13.92 -14.17 12.99
CA ALA A 112 13.49 -13.57 11.74
C ALA A 112 13.19 -12.07 11.91
N VAL A 113 13.18 -11.35 10.79
CA VAL A 113 12.79 -9.94 10.73
C VAL A 113 11.58 -9.78 9.81
N VAL A 114 10.60 -9.01 10.26
CA VAL A 114 9.49 -8.51 9.45
C VAL A 114 9.56 -6.98 9.45
N CYS A 115 9.96 -6.41 8.32
CA CYS A 115 10.10 -4.98 8.14
C CYS A 115 8.97 -4.45 7.25
N ASP A 116 8.32 -3.38 7.69
CA ASP A 116 7.45 -2.59 6.82
C ASP A 116 8.25 -1.87 5.72
N PHE A 117 7.59 -1.43 4.64
CA PHE A 117 8.24 -0.76 3.52
C PHE A 117 8.04 0.76 3.55
N ASP A 118 6.84 1.21 3.17
CA ASP A 118 6.50 2.62 2.99
C ASP A 118 6.55 3.38 4.33
N GLY A 119 7.35 4.45 4.42
CA GLY A 119 7.56 5.17 5.68
C GLY A 119 8.52 4.49 6.68
N THR A 120 8.83 3.20 6.48
CA THR A 120 9.72 2.40 7.34
C THR A 120 11.06 2.11 6.65
N ALA A 121 11.10 1.21 5.67
CA ALA A 121 12.29 0.94 4.86
C ALA A 121 12.63 2.12 3.93
N THR A 122 11.62 2.85 3.47
CA THR A 122 11.77 4.10 2.73
C THR A 122 11.51 5.30 3.63
N LEU A 123 12.08 6.46 3.25
CA LEU A 123 11.84 7.71 3.98
C LEU A 123 10.42 8.26 3.76
N LEU A 124 9.84 8.00 2.59
CA LEU A 124 8.50 8.41 2.18
C LEU A 124 7.57 7.20 2.07
N ASP A 125 6.27 7.44 2.08
CA ASP A 125 5.29 6.47 1.60
C ASP A 125 5.24 6.54 0.07
N ILE A 126 5.85 5.58 -0.61
CA ILE A 126 5.97 5.58 -2.08
C ILE A 126 4.63 5.29 -2.74
N GLY A 127 3.75 4.53 -2.08
CA GLY A 127 2.39 4.30 -2.54
C GLY A 127 1.58 5.58 -2.61
N ASP A 128 1.67 6.42 -1.58
CA ASP A 128 1.09 7.76 -1.55
C ASP A 128 1.67 8.65 -2.65
N GLU A 129 3.00 8.66 -2.83
CA GLU A 129 3.64 9.47 -3.87
C GLU A 129 3.22 9.04 -5.29
N ILE A 130 3.10 7.72 -5.54
CA ILE A 130 2.57 7.18 -6.79
C ILE A 130 1.12 7.65 -7.01
N SER A 131 0.27 7.55 -5.98
CA SER A 131 -1.13 7.98 -6.10
C SER A 131 -1.25 9.48 -6.35
N LYS A 132 -0.49 10.31 -5.63
CA LYS A 132 -0.48 11.76 -5.83
C LYS A 132 -0.03 12.12 -7.24
N HIS A 133 1.02 11.48 -7.75
CA HIS A 133 1.60 11.78 -9.06
C HIS A 133 0.67 11.38 -10.21
N PHE A 134 0.17 10.14 -10.20
CA PHE A 134 -0.61 9.61 -11.34
C PHE A 134 -2.13 9.71 -11.16
N GLY A 135 -2.62 9.71 -9.91
CA GLY A 135 -4.04 9.83 -9.55
C GLY A 135 -4.47 11.26 -9.18
N GLY A 136 -3.52 12.14 -8.89
CA GLY A 136 -3.75 13.53 -8.51
C GLY A 136 -3.88 13.74 -7.00
N VAL A 137 -3.23 14.79 -6.50
CA VAL A 137 -3.17 15.13 -5.06
C VAL A 137 -4.57 15.30 -4.45
N GLU A 138 -5.47 16.01 -5.12
CA GLU A 138 -6.84 16.26 -4.62
C GLU A 138 -7.62 14.97 -4.38
N HIS A 139 -7.47 13.99 -5.28
CA HIS A 139 -8.11 12.68 -5.13
C HIS A 139 -7.53 11.92 -3.94
N TRP A 140 -6.20 11.87 -3.85
CA TRP A 140 -5.51 11.23 -2.73
C TRP A 140 -5.91 11.85 -1.38
N GLU A 141 -5.99 13.18 -1.29
CA GLU A 141 -6.43 13.89 -0.07
C GLU A 141 -7.89 13.56 0.28
N ALA A 142 -8.79 13.56 -0.71
CA ALA A 142 -10.19 13.25 -0.51
C ALA A 142 -10.40 11.83 0.03
N GLU A 143 -9.75 10.83 -0.57
CA GLU A 143 -9.84 9.43 -0.14
C GLU A 143 -9.18 9.21 1.22
N THR A 144 -8.02 9.84 1.47
CA THR A 144 -7.35 9.80 2.77
C THR A 144 -8.22 10.39 3.88
N ALA A 145 -8.95 11.47 3.59
CA ALA A 145 -9.90 12.05 4.54
C ALA A 145 -11.06 11.09 4.84
N ARG A 146 -11.59 10.37 3.84
CA ARG A 146 -12.61 9.32 4.03
C ARG A 146 -12.09 8.20 4.92
N PHE A 147 -10.85 7.73 4.69
CA PHE A 147 -10.20 6.73 5.53
C PHE A 147 -10.04 7.21 6.99
N ARG A 148 -9.59 8.46 7.21
CA ARG A 148 -9.45 9.05 8.55
C ARG A 148 -10.77 9.22 9.29
N ARG A 149 -11.89 9.39 8.57
CA ARG A 149 -13.25 9.41 9.15
C ARG A 149 -13.84 8.02 9.39
N GLY A 150 -13.12 6.96 9.01
CA GLY A 150 -13.58 5.58 9.15
C GLY A 150 -14.61 5.15 8.09
N GLU A 151 -14.72 5.88 6.98
CA GLU A 151 -15.60 5.51 5.86
C GLU A 151 -15.00 4.43 4.96
N LEU A 152 -13.67 4.28 5.02
CA LEU A 152 -12.90 3.25 4.31
C LEU A 152 -12.09 2.44 5.34
N ASP A 153 -11.98 1.14 5.12
CA ASP A 153 -10.97 0.31 5.77
C ASP A 153 -9.63 0.41 5.00
N THR A 154 -8.58 -0.27 5.50
CA THR A 154 -7.25 -0.21 4.87
C THR A 154 -7.26 -0.73 3.43
N ARG A 155 -8.04 -1.77 3.14
CA ARG A 155 -8.23 -2.24 1.75
C ARG A 155 -8.92 -1.17 0.90
N GLY A 156 -10.00 -0.58 1.40
CA GLY A 156 -10.80 0.39 0.67
C GLY A 156 -10.00 1.64 0.29
N ILE A 157 -9.14 2.14 1.18
CA ILE A 157 -8.25 3.26 0.83
C ILE A 157 -7.25 2.86 -0.24
N ILE A 158 -6.61 1.69 -0.14
CA ILE A 158 -5.66 1.18 -1.13
C ILE A 158 -6.33 1.08 -2.51
N GLU A 159 -7.51 0.48 -2.59
CA GLU A 159 -8.26 0.40 -3.86
C GLU A 159 -8.63 1.79 -4.38
N ALA A 160 -9.11 2.69 -3.52
CA ALA A 160 -9.55 4.02 -3.92
C ALA A 160 -8.42 4.87 -4.51
N ILE A 161 -7.22 4.83 -3.90
CA ILE A 161 -6.07 5.64 -4.34
C ILE A 161 -5.40 5.08 -5.60
N TYR A 162 -5.39 3.75 -5.79
CA TYR A 162 -4.74 3.11 -6.94
C TYR A 162 -5.66 2.93 -8.15
N ASN A 163 -6.97 2.71 -7.96
CA ASN A 163 -7.89 2.44 -9.08
C ASN A 163 -8.07 3.63 -10.04
N LYS A 164 -7.63 4.83 -9.66
CA LYS A 164 -7.63 6.03 -10.50
C LYS A 164 -6.42 6.11 -11.44
N ILE A 165 -5.38 5.31 -11.20
CA ILE A 165 -4.13 5.38 -11.96
C ILE A 165 -4.30 4.71 -13.32
N LEU A 166 -4.02 5.46 -14.38
CA LEU A 166 -4.02 4.98 -15.77
C LEU A 166 -2.62 4.70 -16.33
N ALA A 167 -1.58 5.02 -15.56
CA ALA A 167 -0.19 4.77 -15.95
C ALA A 167 0.11 3.27 -16.09
N SER A 168 1.03 2.95 -16.99
CA SER A 168 1.56 1.61 -17.19
C SER A 168 2.38 1.13 -15.99
N GLU A 169 2.62 -0.18 -15.91
CA GLU A 169 3.50 -0.75 -14.87
C GLU A 169 4.91 -0.15 -14.95
N GLU A 170 5.43 0.05 -16.16
CA GLU A 170 6.77 0.59 -16.40
C GLU A 170 6.90 2.02 -15.86
N GLU A 171 5.92 2.89 -16.13
CA GLU A 171 5.90 4.27 -15.61
C GLU A 171 5.85 4.30 -14.08
N VAL A 172 5.01 3.46 -13.47
CA VAL A 172 4.91 3.38 -12.00
C VAL A 172 6.22 2.86 -11.39
N ARG A 173 6.82 1.83 -11.97
CA ARG A 173 8.12 1.28 -11.53
C ARG A 173 9.24 2.32 -11.65
N ALA A 174 9.32 3.01 -12.79
CA ALA A 174 10.34 4.03 -13.04
C ALA A 174 10.20 5.20 -12.07
N PHE A 175 8.98 5.71 -11.87
CA PHE A 175 8.69 6.77 -10.91
C PHE A 175 9.10 6.38 -9.49
N ALA A 176 8.76 5.17 -9.06
CA ALA A 176 9.09 4.68 -7.72
C ALA A 176 10.60 4.55 -7.51
N ALA A 177 11.32 3.97 -8.47
CA ALA A 177 12.77 3.83 -8.41
C ALA A 177 13.49 5.19 -8.33
N ALA A 178 13.00 6.19 -9.05
CA ALA A 178 13.56 7.54 -9.03
C ALA A 178 13.23 8.31 -7.72
N THR A 179 12.03 8.12 -7.18
CA THR A 179 11.51 8.87 -6.03
C THR A 179 11.99 8.30 -4.70
N ALA A 180 12.06 6.98 -4.58
CA ALA A 180 12.35 6.33 -3.31
C ALA A 180 13.75 6.63 -2.80
N ARG A 181 13.85 6.81 -1.50
CA ARG A 181 15.11 6.85 -0.75
C ARG A 181 14.99 5.86 0.40
N LEU A 182 15.91 4.90 0.45
CA LEU A 182 15.97 3.97 1.56
C LEU A 182 16.37 4.70 2.84
N ARG A 183 15.76 4.29 3.95
CA ARG A 183 16.11 4.76 5.28
C ARG A 183 17.53 4.28 5.63
N PRO A 184 18.38 5.12 6.24
CA PRO A 184 19.70 4.70 6.70
C PRO A 184 19.62 3.41 7.53
N GLY A 185 20.57 2.50 7.30
CA GLY A 185 20.63 1.18 7.94
C GLY A 185 19.80 0.08 7.28
N PHE A 186 18.97 0.37 6.26
CA PHE A 186 18.16 -0.68 5.60
C PHE A 186 19.02 -1.77 4.94
N SER A 187 20.01 -1.39 4.14
CA SER A 187 20.91 -2.34 3.48
C SER A 187 21.71 -3.16 4.51
N ASP A 188 22.15 -2.53 5.59
CA ASP A 188 22.89 -3.19 6.67
C ASP A 188 22.00 -4.16 7.46
N LEU A 189 20.71 -3.84 7.64
CA LEU A 189 19.74 -4.74 8.24
C LEU A 189 19.55 -6.00 7.38
N VAL A 190 19.39 -5.85 6.06
CA VAL A 190 19.28 -7.01 5.15
C VAL A 190 20.58 -7.82 5.17
N ALA A 191 21.74 -7.16 5.17
CA ALA A 191 23.05 -7.82 5.24
C ALA A 191 23.23 -8.60 6.56
N ALA A 192 22.85 -8.03 7.70
CA ALA A 192 22.90 -8.67 9.01
C ALA A 192 22.00 -9.92 9.05
N CYS A 193 20.79 -9.84 8.51
CA CYS A 193 19.91 -10.99 8.38
C CYS A 193 20.54 -12.09 7.51
N ARG A 194 21.10 -11.70 6.36
CA ARG A 194 21.75 -12.64 5.42
C ARG A 194 22.93 -13.34 6.07
N ALA A 195 23.81 -12.60 6.75
CA ALA A 195 24.99 -13.15 7.41
C ALA A 195 24.65 -14.20 8.47
N ARG A 196 23.48 -14.07 9.11
CA ARG A 196 22.97 -15.02 10.12
C ARG A 196 22.10 -16.14 9.56
N GLY A 197 21.75 -16.11 8.27
CA GLY A 197 20.72 -16.97 7.70
C GLY A 197 19.31 -16.67 8.19
N ALA A 198 19.07 -15.52 8.82
CA ALA A 198 17.78 -15.12 9.36
C ALA A 198 16.82 -14.72 8.24
N PRO A 199 15.60 -15.29 8.15
CA PRO A 199 14.60 -14.85 7.19
C PRO A 199 14.31 -13.36 7.34
N PHE A 200 14.42 -12.61 6.23
CA PHE A 200 14.01 -11.21 6.17
C PHE A 200 12.76 -11.09 5.30
N PHE A 201 11.64 -10.71 5.92
CA PHE A 201 10.40 -10.41 5.23
C PHE A 201 10.22 -8.90 5.13
N LEU A 202 10.01 -8.41 3.91
CA LEU A 202 9.56 -7.06 3.65
C LEU A 202 8.04 -7.10 3.42
N ALA A 203 7.28 -6.74 4.44
CA ALA A 203 5.82 -6.83 4.41
C ALA A 203 5.22 -5.44 4.16
N SER A 204 4.38 -5.25 3.15
CA SER A 204 3.88 -3.91 2.79
C SER A 204 2.40 -3.93 2.40
N GLY A 205 1.67 -2.87 2.76
CA GLY A 205 0.35 -2.58 2.19
C GLY A 205 0.41 -2.03 0.76
N GLY A 206 1.61 -1.70 0.28
CA GLY A 206 1.93 -1.28 -1.06
C GLY A 206 1.82 -2.38 -2.13
N LEU A 207 2.28 -2.04 -3.34
CA LEU A 207 2.27 -2.94 -4.50
C LEU A 207 3.66 -3.52 -4.77
N ARG A 208 3.73 -4.85 -4.91
CA ARG A 208 4.96 -5.60 -5.18
C ARG A 208 5.80 -5.00 -6.32
N GLN A 209 5.16 -4.55 -7.40
CA GLN A 209 5.83 -4.04 -8.59
C GLN A 209 6.78 -2.88 -8.31
N TYR A 210 6.31 -1.86 -7.57
CA TYR A 210 7.16 -0.72 -7.27
C TYR A 210 8.19 -1.05 -6.19
N ILE A 211 7.84 -1.91 -5.23
CA ILE A 211 8.77 -2.37 -4.19
C ILE A 211 9.97 -3.06 -4.86
N GLU A 212 9.71 -3.97 -5.80
CA GLU A 212 10.78 -4.64 -6.56
C GLU A 212 11.65 -3.65 -7.35
N ALA A 213 11.05 -2.64 -7.99
CA ALA A 213 11.79 -1.61 -8.71
C ALA A 213 12.71 -0.80 -7.79
N VAL A 214 12.20 -0.39 -6.62
CA VAL A 214 12.99 0.33 -5.61
C VAL A 214 14.14 -0.54 -5.08
N LEU A 215 13.87 -1.81 -4.74
CA LEU A 215 14.92 -2.71 -4.26
C LEU A 215 15.98 -2.97 -5.33
N ALA A 216 15.59 -3.12 -6.60
CA ALA A 216 16.53 -3.33 -7.70
C ALA A 216 17.43 -2.11 -7.95
N ALA A 217 16.92 -0.89 -7.75
CA ALA A 217 17.69 0.34 -7.91
C ALA A 217 18.65 0.62 -6.75
N ASN A 218 18.39 0.07 -5.56
CA ASN A 218 19.09 0.47 -4.33
C ASN A 218 19.87 -0.65 -3.62
N LEU A 219 19.59 -1.92 -3.89
CA LEU A 219 20.29 -3.06 -3.29
C LEU A 219 21.10 -3.83 -4.32
N SER A 220 22.23 -4.40 -3.87
CA SER A 220 22.98 -5.37 -4.68
C SER A 220 22.12 -6.61 -4.96
N PRO A 221 22.37 -7.34 -6.06
CA PRO A 221 21.65 -8.58 -6.38
C PRO A 221 21.68 -9.59 -5.22
N GLU A 222 22.79 -9.69 -4.49
CA GLU A 222 22.97 -10.63 -3.39
C GLU A 222 22.12 -10.29 -2.17
N LEU A 223 22.00 -9.00 -1.82
CA LEU A 223 21.13 -8.57 -0.72
C LEU A 223 19.66 -8.65 -1.13
N ARG A 224 19.32 -8.25 -2.35
CA ARG A 224 17.95 -8.34 -2.88
C ARG A 224 17.46 -9.78 -2.92
N ALA A 225 18.33 -10.74 -3.25
CA ALA A 225 18.03 -12.16 -3.17
C ALA A 225 17.80 -12.67 -1.74
N HIS A 226 18.02 -11.88 -0.69
CA HIS A 226 17.66 -12.29 0.68
C HIS A 226 16.29 -11.76 1.14
N VAL A 227 15.67 -10.87 0.37
CA VAL A 227 14.43 -10.18 0.75
C VAL A 227 13.20 -10.96 0.29
N ARG A 228 12.33 -11.35 1.24
CA ARG A 228 11.02 -11.99 0.97
C ARG A 228 9.91 -10.94 0.99
N ILE A 229 9.41 -10.56 -0.18
CA ILE A 229 8.35 -9.54 -0.29
C ILE A 229 6.97 -10.17 -0.03
N VAL A 230 6.24 -9.63 0.95
CA VAL A 230 4.82 -9.93 1.21
C VAL A 230 4.03 -8.63 1.01
N ALA A 231 3.34 -8.50 -0.12
CA ALA A 231 2.67 -7.25 -0.47
C ALA A 231 1.39 -7.50 -1.28
N ASN A 232 0.61 -6.44 -1.50
CA ASN A 232 -0.44 -6.43 -2.50
C ASN A 232 0.18 -6.40 -3.91
N GLU A 233 -0.63 -6.60 -4.94
CA GLU A 233 -0.16 -6.64 -6.32
C GLU A 233 -1.00 -5.73 -7.21
N GLY A 234 -0.32 -4.95 -8.06
CA GLY A 234 -0.97 -4.21 -9.13
C GLY A 234 -1.34 -5.11 -10.30
N LEU A 235 -2.51 -4.91 -10.88
CA LEU A 235 -2.94 -5.51 -12.13
C LEU A 235 -3.11 -4.37 -13.13
N PHE A 236 -2.16 -4.23 -14.04
CA PHE A 236 -2.14 -3.16 -15.03
C PHE A 236 -2.83 -3.63 -16.32
N GLY A 237 -3.74 -2.82 -16.86
CA GLY A 237 -4.43 -3.12 -18.11
C GLY A 237 -5.08 -1.88 -18.74
N PRO A 238 -5.85 -2.04 -19.83
CA PRO A 238 -6.42 -0.91 -20.57
C PRO A 238 -7.34 0.00 -19.74
N GLY A 239 -7.95 -0.54 -18.68
CA GLY A 239 -8.78 0.21 -17.74
C GLY A 239 -8.02 0.84 -16.57
N GLY A 240 -6.69 0.87 -16.63
CA GLY A 240 -5.81 1.34 -15.56
C GLY A 240 -5.46 0.24 -14.55
N LEU A 241 -4.87 0.68 -13.45
CA LEU A 241 -4.41 -0.16 -12.35
C LEU A 241 -5.59 -0.68 -11.51
N LYS A 242 -5.57 -1.96 -11.18
CA LYS A 242 -6.39 -2.59 -10.13
C LYS A 242 -5.51 -3.25 -9.09
N VAL A 243 -6.03 -3.47 -7.88
CA VAL A 243 -5.27 -4.09 -6.79
C VAL A 243 -5.77 -5.51 -6.55
N ARG A 244 -4.84 -6.44 -6.40
CA ARG A 244 -5.06 -7.80 -5.91
C ARG A 244 -4.46 -7.93 -4.51
N PHE A 245 -5.12 -8.72 -3.65
CA PHE A 245 -4.71 -8.96 -2.26
C PHE A 245 -4.34 -10.44 -2.06
N PRO A 246 -3.15 -10.91 -2.48
CA PRO A 246 -2.82 -12.35 -2.50
C PRO A 246 -2.83 -13.02 -1.13
N THR A 247 -2.69 -12.24 -0.05
CA THR A 247 -2.62 -12.73 1.33
C THR A 247 -3.93 -12.59 2.09
N GLU A 248 -5.03 -12.21 1.42
CA GLU A 248 -6.29 -11.92 2.11
C GLU A 248 -6.82 -13.13 2.88
N ASP A 249 -6.89 -14.30 2.25
CA ASP A 249 -7.43 -15.51 2.91
C ASP A 249 -6.60 -15.91 4.13
N ALA A 250 -5.27 -15.93 3.98
CA ALA A 250 -4.36 -16.18 5.10
C ALA A 250 -4.48 -15.13 6.21
N ALA A 251 -4.72 -13.86 5.86
CA ALA A 251 -4.96 -12.82 6.86
C ALA A 251 -6.28 -13.05 7.61
N ARG A 252 -7.34 -13.48 6.93
CA ARG A 252 -8.64 -13.83 7.53
C ARG A 252 -8.51 -15.01 8.48
N GLU A 253 -7.77 -16.05 8.10
CA GLU A 253 -7.45 -17.20 8.98
C GLU A 253 -6.71 -16.77 10.26
N LEU A 254 -5.88 -15.72 10.17
CA LEU A 254 -5.18 -15.11 11.30
C LEU A 254 -6.01 -14.03 12.03
N GLY A 255 -7.31 -13.96 11.77
CA GLY A 255 -8.26 -13.07 12.43
C GLY A 255 -8.13 -11.59 12.00
N CYS A 256 -7.73 -11.33 10.76
CA CYS A 256 -7.66 -9.97 10.20
C CYS A 256 -8.45 -9.87 8.89
N THR A 257 -9.46 -9.01 8.87
CA THR A 257 -10.37 -8.84 7.72
C THR A 257 -10.18 -7.51 6.98
N ALA A 258 -9.24 -6.67 7.42
CA ALA A 258 -9.18 -5.26 7.01
C ALA A 258 -7.91 -4.82 6.27
N CYS A 259 -6.75 -5.44 6.55
CA CYS A 259 -5.45 -4.88 6.15
C CYS A 259 -5.11 -5.06 4.66
N GLY A 260 -5.81 -5.93 3.92
CA GLY A 260 -5.35 -6.39 2.61
C GLY A 260 -4.11 -7.29 2.74
N SER A 261 -2.91 -6.67 2.76
CA SER A 261 -1.67 -7.36 3.12
C SER A 261 -1.39 -7.25 4.62
N CYS A 262 -1.96 -8.18 5.39
CA CYS A 262 -1.74 -8.20 6.84
C CYS A 262 -0.35 -8.72 7.18
N LYS A 263 0.43 -7.93 7.93
CA LYS A 263 1.78 -8.30 8.38
C LYS A 263 1.84 -9.52 9.30
N ARG A 264 0.71 -9.92 9.90
CA ARG A 264 0.61 -11.21 10.62
C ARG A 264 0.92 -12.40 9.72
N VAL A 265 0.63 -12.30 8.43
CA VAL A 265 0.96 -13.35 7.45
C VAL A 265 2.47 -13.51 7.35
N ALA A 266 3.23 -12.42 7.24
CA ALA A 266 4.69 -12.47 7.22
C ALA A 266 5.27 -13.05 8.54
N VAL A 267 4.70 -12.69 9.69
CA VAL A 267 5.08 -13.28 10.98
C VAL A 267 4.78 -14.78 11.01
N ALA A 268 3.60 -15.21 10.57
CA ALA A 268 3.25 -16.63 10.52
C ALA A 268 4.17 -17.43 9.59
N GLU A 269 4.53 -16.89 8.42
CA GLU A 269 5.50 -17.50 7.52
C GLU A 269 6.91 -17.56 8.13
N ALA A 270 7.32 -16.54 8.89
CA ALA A 270 8.57 -16.58 9.65
C ALA A 270 8.57 -17.71 10.69
N ARG A 271 7.46 -17.91 11.42
CA ARG A 271 7.31 -19.02 12.38
C ARG A 271 7.35 -20.38 11.69
N LYS A 272 6.65 -20.54 10.56
CA LYS A 272 6.69 -21.78 9.75
C LYS A 272 8.10 -22.08 9.24
N ALA A 273 8.91 -21.05 8.99
CA ALA A 273 10.32 -21.19 8.63
C ALA A 273 11.25 -21.49 9.83
N GLY A 274 10.72 -21.64 11.05
CA GLY A 274 11.47 -22.04 12.25
C GLY A 274 11.84 -20.90 13.20
N ALA A 275 11.41 -19.65 12.94
CA ALA A 275 11.75 -18.53 13.81
C ALA A 275 11.06 -18.63 15.18
N ARG A 276 11.85 -18.62 16.26
CA ARG A 276 11.39 -18.53 17.66
C ARG A 276 11.32 -17.11 18.18
N HIS A 277 12.01 -16.17 17.53
CA HIS A 277 11.93 -14.74 17.79
C HIS A 277 11.75 -13.96 16.49
N VAL A 278 10.81 -13.03 16.45
CA VAL A 278 10.51 -12.16 15.32
C VAL A 278 10.68 -10.71 15.74
N ILE A 279 11.65 -10.03 15.12
CA ILE A 279 11.81 -8.59 15.22
C ILE A 279 10.92 -7.93 14.16
N GLY A 280 9.96 -7.12 14.61
CA GLY A 280 9.16 -6.27 13.73
C GLY A 280 9.75 -4.86 13.64
N ALA A 281 9.67 -4.23 12.47
CA ALA A 281 9.93 -2.79 12.31
C ALA A 281 8.80 -2.14 11.48
N GLY A 282 8.26 -1.01 11.94
CA GLY A 282 7.15 -0.33 11.27
C GLY A 282 6.93 1.12 11.72
N ASP A 283 5.98 1.80 11.10
CA ASP A 283 5.61 3.19 11.40
C ASP A 283 4.10 3.49 11.29
N GLY A 284 3.38 2.70 10.52
CA GLY A 284 2.06 3.04 10.02
C GLY A 284 0.90 2.47 10.83
N PHE A 285 -0.30 2.86 10.42
CA PHE A 285 -1.56 2.34 10.97
C PHE A 285 -1.63 0.81 10.87
N ALA A 286 -1.31 0.24 9.70
CA ALA A 286 -1.39 -1.20 9.47
C ALA A 286 -0.43 -2.03 10.36
N ASP A 287 0.61 -1.41 10.91
CA ASP A 287 1.64 -2.09 11.70
C ASP A 287 1.20 -2.45 13.12
N ARG A 288 0.01 -2.01 13.57
CA ARG A 288 -0.58 -2.53 14.82
C ARG A 288 -0.73 -4.04 14.81
N CYS A 289 -1.03 -4.61 13.64
CA CYS A 289 -1.09 -6.05 13.46
C CYS A 289 0.28 -6.71 13.63
N LEU A 290 1.34 -6.07 13.13
CA LEU A 290 2.72 -6.50 13.32
C LEU A 290 3.11 -6.42 14.80
N ALA A 291 2.90 -5.26 15.44
CA ALA A 291 3.23 -5.00 16.84
C ALA A 291 2.57 -5.99 17.83
N ARG A 292 1.37 -6.49 17.50
CA ARG A 292 0.66 -7.50 18.31
C ARG A 292 1.16 -8.94 18.09
N SER A 293 1.93 -9.20 17.04
CA SER A 293 2.30 -10.57 16.62
C SER A 293 3.81 -10.85 16.65
N ALA A 294 4.64 -9.82 16.56
CA ALA A 294 6.09 -9.91 16.73
C ALA A 294 6.47 -9.99 18.22
N ASP A 295 7.62 -10.58 18.54
CA ASP A 295 8.11 -10.68 19.93
C ASP A 295 8.76 -9.37 20.41
N SER A 296 9.32 -8.61 19.47
CA SER A 296 9.87 -7.28 19.72
C SER A 296 9.55 -6.36 18.56
N ILE A 297 9.14 -5.14 18.84
CA ILE A 297 8.72 -4.18 17.82
C ILE A 297 9.57 -2.91 17.89
N TRP A 298 10.08 -2.51 16.74
CA TRP A 298 10.72 -1.22 16.51
C TRP A 298 9.72 -0.32 15.82
N ALA A 299 9.37 0.80 16.47
CA ALA A 299 8.41 1.75 15.95
C ALA A 299 9.12 3.04 15.54
N ARG A 300 8.88 3.54 14.33
CA ARG A 300 9.57 4.75 13.88
C ARG A 300 9.23 5.92 14.80
N ASP A 301 10.23 6.66 15.23
CA ASP A 301 10.03 7.76 16.17
C ASP A 301 9.07 8.81 15.58
N GLY A 302 8.23 9.38 16.46
CA GLY A 302 7.12 10.26 16.09
C GLY A 302 6.05 9.68 15.14
N SER A 303 6.09 8.41 14.76
CA SER A 303 5.12 7.81 13.83
C SER A 303 3.77 7.49 14.48
N TYR A 304 2.80 7.08 13.67
CA TYR A 304 1.52 6.59 14.16
C TYR A 304 1.71 5.35 15.03
N LEU A 305 2.51 4.37 14.59
CA LEU A 305 2.78 3.14 15.33
C LEU A 305 3.42 3.45 16.68
N HIS A 306 4.38 4.37 16.72
CA HIS A 306 5.04 4.77 17.97
C HIS A 306 4.01 5.33 18.96
N ARG A 307 3.20 6.32 18.57
CA ARG A 307 2.13 6.86 19.44
C ARG A 307 1.17 5.78 19.89
N TRP A 308 0.74 4.92 18.96
CA TRP A 308 -0.17 3.83 19.27
C TRP A 308 0.42 2.84 20.29
N CYS A 309 1.70 2.48 20.16
CA CYS A 309 2.39 1.61 21.11
C CYS A 309 2.46 2.25 22.51
N VAL A 310 2.75 3.55 22.60
CA VAL A 310 2.73 4.30 23.86
C VAL A 310 1.35 4.28 24.50
N GLU A 311 0.31 4.66 23.74
CA GLU A 311 -1.07 4.72 24.21
C GLU A 311 -1.61 3.35 24.68
N ASN A 312 -1.20 2.28 24.01
CA ASN A 312 -1.67 0.91 24.27
C ASN A 312 -0.72 0.11 25.16
N ARG A 313 0.35 0.73 25.70
CA ARG A 313 1.37 0.10 26.55
C ARG A 313 1.98 -1.15 25.92
N VAL A 314 2.20 -1.12 24.61
CA VAL A 314 2.94 -2.17 23.89
C VAL A 314 4.42 -1.86 24.04
N ALA A 315 5.19 -2.81 24.59
CA ALA A 315 6.65 -2.68 24.68
C ALA A 315 7.25 -2.52 23.29
N HIS A 316 8.04 -1.47 23.08
CA HIS A 316 8.60 -1.14 21.78
C HIS A 316 9.90 -0.35 21.93
N THR A 317 10.70 -0.33 20.87
CA THR A 317 11.91 0.50 20.77
C THR A 317 11.70 1.57 19.69
N PRO A 318 11.77 2.88 20.01
CA PRO A 318 11.69 3.91 18.99
C PRO A 318 12.95 3.93 18.11
N PHE A 319 12.81 4.24 16.82
CA PHE A 319 13.97 4.40 15.92
C PHE A 319 13.83 5.54 14.91
N ILE A 320 14.96 6.13 14.52
CA ILE A 320 15.03 7.12 13.43
C ILE A 320 15.63 6.50 12.17
N SER A 321 16.68 5.68 12.34
CA SER A 321 17.31 4.84 11.33
C SER A 321 17.20 3.36 11.68
N LEU A 322 17.43 2.49 10.71
CA LEU A 322 17.38 1.03 10.87
C LEU A 322 18.70 0.43 11.40
N ASP A 323 19.72 1.25 11.66
CA ASP A 323 21.03 0.81 12.17
C ASP A 323 20.88 0.04 13.50
N GLY A 324 20.00 0.55 14.39
CA GLY A 324 19.70 -0.12 15.67
C GLY A 324 19.05 -1.49 15.49
N VAL A 325 18.18 -1.64 14.47
CA VAL A 325 17.55 -2.92 14.13
C VAL A 325 18.60 -3.88 13.57
N ALA A 326 19.48 -3.40 12.68
CA ALA A 326 20.58 -4.19 12.12
C ALA A 326 21.52 -4.68 13.22
N HIS A 327 21.88 -3.81 14.17
CA HIS A 327 22.68 -4.18 15.33
C HIS A 327 21.99 -5.22 16.21
N ALA A 328 20.69 -5.07 16.48
CA ALA A 328 19.92 -6.04 17.26
C ALA A 328 19.89 -7.42 16.60
N VAL A 329 19.81 -7.49 15.27
CA VAL A 329 19.94 -8.73 14.52
C VAL A 329 21.34 -9.31 14.67
N ALA A 330 22.38 -8.52 14.43
CA ALA A 330 23.77 -8.97 14.50
C ALA A 330 24.13 -9.52 15.89
N ALA A 331 23.70 -8.83 16.95
CA ALA A 331 23.97 -9.16 18.35
C ALA A 331 23.01 -10.21 18.95
N PHE A 332 22.02 -10.70 18.19
CA PHE A 332 21.04 -11.65 18.72
C PHE A 332 21.72 -12.95 19.17
N PRO A 333 21.44 -13.47 20.38
CA PRO A 333 22.07 -14.70 20.89
C PRO A 333 21.89 -15.89 19.93
N ALA A 334 22.87 -16.79 19.91
CA ALA A 334 22.82 -18.02 19.12
C ALA A 334 21.78 -19.01 19.67
#